data_AF-A0A7S1WYC9-F1
#
_entry.id   AF-A0A7S1WYC9-F1
#
_cell.length_a   1.000
_cell.length_b   1.000
_cell.length_c   1.000
_cell.angle_alpha   90.00
_cell.angle_beta   90.00
_cell.angle_gamma   90.00
#
_symmetry.space_group_name_H-M   'P 1'
#
loop_
_entity.id
_entity.type
_entity.pdbx_description
1 polymer ?
#
loop_
_entity_poly.entity_id
_entity_poly.type
_entity_poly.pdbx_seq_one_letter_code
_entity_poly.pdbx_strand_id
1 'polypeptide(L)'
;MGGVRLRRAGDMLHQVKKMMKSGIFEAPEWLQAMEMVPPTKIPKAKMPAALRFPETPLIKTYLRQHPQAKQIPVELDGPVPHIARRFAWRQLEVMQERNIGPKEAAVIVEEEFRKIEVAKEGGKPKNELSVVQQIQKEEQRELHSAMERIRNA
;
A
#
# COMPACT_ATOMS: atom_id res chain seq x y z
N MET A 1 -48.76 -7.24 -26.27
CA MET A 1 -47.72 -8.05 -25.60
C MET A 1 -47.49 -7.49 -24.21
N GLY A 2 -48.05 -8.11 -23.17
CA GLY A 2 -47.90 -7.68 -21.79
C GLY A 2 -46.62 -8.25 -21.17
N GLY A 3 -45.70 -7.40 -20.73
CA GLY A 3 -44.51 -7.82 -19.99
C GLY A 3 -44.81 -7.98 -18.49
N VAL A 4 -44.49 -9.13 -17.91
CA VAL A 4 -44.61 -9.35 -16.46
C VAL A 4 -43.33 -8.88 -15.77
N ARG A 5 -43.43 -7.92 -14.84
CA ARG A 5 -42.30 -7.51 -14.01
C ARG A 5 -42.04 -8.56 -12.92
N LEU A 6 -41.05 -9.41 -13.12
CA LEU A 6 -40.58 -10.33 -12.09
C LEU A 6 -39.97 -9.53 -10.93
N ARG A 7 -40.50 -9.68 -9.70
CA ARG A 7 -39.86 -9.13 -8.51
C ARG A 7 -38.58 -9.91 -8.22
N ARG A 8 -37.53 -9.23 -7.77
CA ARG A 8 -36.18 -9.78 -7.41
C ARG A 8 -36.16 -10.94 -6.40
N ALA A 9 -37.30 -11.34 -5.85
CA ALA A 9 -37.38 -12.40 -4.84
C ALA A 9 -37.52 -13.77 -5.52
N GLY A 10 -36.41 -14.50 -5.68
CA GLY A 10 -36.40 -15.90 -6.09
C GLY A 10 -35.50 -16.21 -7.29
N ASP A 11 -35.42 -17.50 -7.64
CA ASP A 11 -34.71 -17.98 -8.82
C ASP A 11 -35.50 -17.60 -10.10
N MET A 12 -34.90 -16.73 -10.91
CA MET A 12 -35.49 -16.23 -12.16
C MET A 12 -35.83 -17.37 -13.14
N LEU A 13 -34.96 -18.38 -13.26
CA LEU A 13 -35.18 -19.50 -14.16
C LEU A 13 -36.40 -20.31 -13.75
N HIS A 14 -36.55 -20.52 -12.45
CA HIS A 14 -37.72 -21.20 -11.91
C HIS A 14 -39.02 -20.45 -12.19
N GLN A 15 -39.01 -19.11 -12.05
CA GLN A 15 -40.19 -18.28 -12.33
C GLN A 15 -40.58 -18.27 -13.81
N VAL A 16 -39.62 -18.14 -14.72
CA VAL A 16 -39.88 -18.13 -16.17
C VAL A 16 -40.42 -19.47 -16.64
N LYS A 17 -39.85 -20.60 -16.17
CA LYS A 17 -40.39 -21.94 -16.45
C LYS A 17 -41.82 -22.12 -15.95
N LYS A 18 -42.15 -21.58 -14.78
CA LYS A 18 -43.52 -21.62 -14.24
C LYS A 18 -44.50 -20.84 -15.14
N MET A 19 -44.10 -19.67 -15.63
CA MET A 19 -44.93 -18.83 -16.49
C MET A 19 -45.16 -19.45 -17.88
N MET A 20 -44.15 -20.09 -18.45
CA MET A 20 -44.27 -20.86 -19.69
C MET A 20 -45.25 -22.02 -19.53
N LYS A 21 -45.18 -22.77 -18.42
CA LYS A 21 -46.13 -23.87 -18.13
C LYS A 21 -47.57 -23.40 -18.02
N SER A 22 -47.80 -22.19 -17.53
CA SER A 22 -49.13 -21.59 -17.46
C SER A 22 -49.60 -20.97 -18.78
N GLY A 23 -48.80 -21.03 -19.87
CA GLY A 23 -49.16 -20.48 -21.17
C GLY A 23 -49.20 -18.94 -21.23
N ILE A 24 -48.58 -18.26 -20.25
CA ILE A 24 -48.61 -16.80 -20.15
C ILE A 24 -47.60 -16.15 -21.11
N PHE A 25 -46.51 -16.85 -21.44
CA PHE A 25 -45.40 -16.34 -22.24
C PHE A 25 -44.81 -17.42 -23.15
N GLU A 26 -44.37 -17.02 -24.34
CA GLU A 26 -43.56 -17.87 -25.23
C GLU A 26 -42.13 -18.03 -24.70
N ALA A 27 -41.42 -19.07 -25.14
CA ALA A 27 -40.06 -19.33 -24.69
C ALA A 27 -39.12 -18.20 -25.15
N PRO A 28 -38.45 -17.47 -24.24
CA PRO A 28 -37.51 -16.45 -24.65
C PRO A 28 -36.20 -17.08 -25.13
N GLU A 29 -35.56 -16.47 -26.14
CA GLU A 29 -34.34 -16.99 -26.78
C GLU A 29 -33.18 -17.22 -25.79
N TRP A 30 -33.06 -16.36 -24.77
CA TRP A 30 -32.01 -16.47 -23.75
C TRP A 30 -32.19 -17.67 -22.81
N LEU A 31 -33.38 -18.28 -22.73
CA LEU A 31 -33.64 -19.39 -21.81
C LEU A 31 -32.77 -20.60 -22.14
N GLN A 32 -32.61 -20.91 -23.42
CA GLN A 32 -31.79 -22.03 -23.89
C GLN A 32 -30.32 -21.83 -23.47
N ALA A 33 -29.78 -20.62 -23.62
CA ALA A 33 -28.42 -20.30 -23.20
C ALA A 33 -28.23 -20.46 -21.68
N MET A 34 -29.21 -20.02 -20.87
CA MET A 34 -29.15 -20.18 -19.42
C MET A 34 -29.32 -21.64 -18.95
N GLU A 35 -30.04 -22.48 -19.70
CA GLU A 35 -30.15 -23.91 -19.40
C GLU A 35 -28.87 -24.67 -19.72
N MET A 36 -28.20 -24.30 -20.80
CA MET A 36 -26.90 -24.85 -21.18
C MET A 36 -25.80 -24.44 -20.20
N VAL A 37 -25.83 -23.20 -19.73
CA VAL A 37 -24.84 -22.64 -18.79
C VAL A 37 -25.55 -21.95 -17.62
N PRO A 38 -26.02 -22.71 -16.61
CA PRO A 38 -26.68 -22.12 -15.46
C PRO A 38 -25.69 -21.33 -14.60
N PRO A 39 -26.11 -20.22 -13.97
CA PRO A 39 -25.25 -19.47 -13.07
C PRO A 39 -24.82 -20.32 -11.88
N THR A 40 -23.56 -20.20 -11.48
CA THR A 40 -23.01 -20.94 -10.34
C THR A 40 -23.77 -20.59 -9.06
N LYS A 41 -24.29 -21.61 -8.37
CA LYS A 41 -24.93 -21.42 -7.07
C LYS A 41 -23.84 -21.11 -6.03
N ILE A 42 -23.75 -19.84 -5.64
CA ILE A 42 -22.87 -19.44 -4.53
C ILE A 42 -23.60 -19.78 -3.23
N PRO A 43 -23.03 -20.63 -2.35
CA PRO A 43 -23.63 -20.91 -1.06
C PRO A 43 -23.78 -19.61 -0.28
N LYS A 44 -24.94 -19.42 0.37
CA LYS A 44 -25.16 -18.29 1.27
C LYS A 44 -24.32 -18.49 2.53
N ALA A 45 -23.07 -18.07 2.47
CA ALA A 45 -22.19 -18.07 3.63
C ALA A 45 -22.52 -16.88 4.55
N LYS A 46 -22.22 -17.03 5.85
CA LYS A 46 -22.11 -15.88 6.76
C LYS A 46 -20.95 -14.99 6.31
N MET A 47 -20.84 -13.78 6.90
CA MET A 47 -19.80 -12.80 6.55
C MET A 47 -18.41 -13.47 6.42
N PRO A 48 -17.63 -13.12 5.39
CA PRO A 48 -16.31 -13.72 5.18
C PRO A 48 -15.37 -13.39 6.34
N ALA A 49 -14.45 -14.32 6.64
CA ALA A 49 -13.41 -14.09 7.63
C ALA A 49 -12.48 -12.94 7.19
N ALA A 50 -12.00 -12.16 8.16
CA ALA A 50 -11.02 -11.11 7.90
C ALA A 50 -9.67 -11.70 7.49
N LEU A 51 -9.13 -11.26 6.35
CA LEU A 51 -7.80 -11.66 5.88
C LEU A 51 -6.72 -11.14 6.83
N ARG A 52 -5.84 -12.03 7.31
CA ARG A 52 -4.70 -11.70 8.18
C ARG A 52 -3.42 -12.15 7.51
N PHE A 53 -2.49 -11.21 7.34
CA PHE A 53 -1.16 -11.47 6.80
C PHE A 53 -0.11 -11.44 7.93
N PRO A 54 0.97 -12.23 7.83
CA PRO A 54 2.02 -12.28 8.85
C PRO A 54 2.80 -10.96 8.96
N GLU A 55 2.89 -10.16 7.89
CA GLU A 55 3.56 -8.85 7.90
C GLU A 55 2.71 -7.74 8.54
N THR A 56 1.38 -7.88 8.57
CA THR A 56 0.46 -6.85 9.08
C THR A 56 0.81 -6.34 10.48
N PRO A 57 1.12 -7.18 11.49
CA PRO A 57 1.55 -6.69 12.80
C PRO A 57 2.89 -5.93 12.74
N LEU A 58 3.83 -6.37 11.89
CA LEU A 58 5.17 -5.77 11.77
C LEU A 58 5.11 -4.38 11.12
N ILE A 59 4.26 -4.22 10.10
CA ILE A 59 3.99 -2.92 9.47
C ILE A 59 3.42 -1.94 10.51
N LYS A 60 2.48 -2.39 11.34
CA LYS A 60 1.90 -1.55 12.40
C LYS A 60 2.94 -1.13 13.43
N THR A 61 3.84 -2.03 13.84
CA THR A 61 4.91 -1.68 14.78
C THR A 61 5.89 -0.69 14.16
N TYR A 62 6.28 -0.88 12.91
CA TYR A 62 7.18 0.01 12.18
C TYR A 62 6.59 1.41 12.04
N LEU A 63 5.34 1.55 11.57
CA LEU A 63 4.68 2.85 11.42
C LEU A 63 4.42 3.58 12.74
N ARG A 64 4.41 2.86 13.86
CA ARG A 64 4.35 3.44 15.20
C ARG A 64 5.71 3.99 15.64
N GLN A 65 6.80 3.30 15.28
CA GLN A 65 8.17 3.73 15.59
C GLN A 65 8.62 4.87 14.68
N HIS A 66 8.25 4.83 13.40
CA HIS A 66 8.63 5.83 12.38
C HIS A 66 7.38 6.54 11.85
N PRO A 67 6.84 7.53 12.58
CA PRO A 67 5.65 8.26 12.14
C PRO A 67 5.87 9.03 10.82
N GLN A 68 7.12 9.43 10.54
CA GLN A 68 7.50 10.11 9.28
C GLN A 68 7.23 9.24 8.05
N ALA A 69 7.34 7.92 8.17
CA ALA A 69 7.06 6.99 7.07
C ALA A 69 5.59 7.01 6.62
N LYS A 70 4.66 7.59 7.41
CA LYS A 70 3.26 7.78 6.99
C LYS A 70 3.08 8.94 6.00
N GLN A 71 4.03 9.86 5.94
CA GLN A 71 3.98 11.02 5.04
C GLN A 71 4.51 10.68 3.64
N ILE A 72 5.21 9.55 3.50
CA ILE A 72 5.75 9.10 2.22
C ILE A 72 4.57 8.68 1.32
N PRO A 73 4.44 9.26 0.11
CA PRO A 73 3.41 8.88 -0.82
C PRO A 73 3.47 7.40 -1.19
N VAL A 74 2.31 6.77 -1.31
CA VAL A 74 2.20 5.37 -1.77
C VAL A 74 1.69 5.38 -3.20
N GLU A 75 2.51 4.89 -4.12
CA GLU A 75 2.08 4.56 -5.48
C GLU A 75 1.26 3.26 -5.41
N LEU A 76 -0.01 3.31 -5.82
CA LEU A 76 -0.91 2.14 -5.78
C LEU A 76 -0.69 1.19 -6.96
N ASP A 77 -0.19 1.73 -8.07
CA ASP A 77 0.13 1.08 -9.34
C ASP A 77 1.63 0.83 -9.53
N GLY A 78 2.45 1.27 -8.58
CA GLY A 78 3.90 1.11 -8.63
C GLY A 78 4.35 -0.34 -8.40
N PRO A 79 5.42 -0.81 -9.07
CA PRO A 79 5.98 -2.13 -8.85
C PRO A 79 6.66 -2.25 -7.48
N VAL A 80 7.02 -1.12 -6.86
CA VAL A 80 7.75 -1.07 -5.60
C VAL A 80 6.78 -0.83 -4.45
N PRO A 81 6.70 -1.76 -3.48
CA PRO A 81 5.83 -1.56 -2.32
C PRO A 81 6.38 -0.47 -1.40
N HIS A 82 5.49 0.15 -0.64
CA HIS A 82 5.81 1.16 0.36
C HIS A 82 6.92 0.68 1.33
N ILE A 83 7.73 1.61 1.83
CA ILE A 83 8.93 1.32 2.66
C ILE A 83 8.59 0.45 3.88
N ALA A 84 7.47 0.71 4.55
CA ALA A 84 7.03 -0.06 5.71
C ALA A 84 6.77 -1.54 5.38
N ARG A 85 6.24 -1.83 4.18
CA ARG A 85 5.97 -3.19 3.73
C ARG A 85 7.26 -3.92 3.37
N ARG A 86 8.18 -3.22 2.69
CA ARG A 86 9.52 -3.75 2.38
C ARG A 86 10.31 -4.07 3.64
N PHE A 87 10.26 -3.20 4.64
CA PHE A 87 10.87 -3.42 5.95
C PHE A 87 10.29 -4.67 6.61
N ALA A 88 8.96 -4.79 6.66
CA ALA A 88 8.29 -5.93 7.27
C ALA A 88 8.59 -7.26 6.56
N TRP A 89 8.65 -7.28 5.23
CA TRP A 89 9.06 -8.47 4.47
C TRP A 89 10.51 -8.86 4.76
N ARG A 90 11.43 -7.90 4.75
CA ARG A 90 12.83 -8.17 5.08
C ARG A 90 12.99 -8.68 6.52
N GLN A 91 12.20 -8.13 7.44
CA GLN A 91 12.15 -8.62 8.81
C GLN A 91 11.64 -10.07 8.90
N LEU A 92 10.61 -10.44 8.15
CA LEU A 92 10.14 -11.82 8.09
C LEU A 92 11.20 -12.78 7.53
N GLU A 93 11.91 -12.38 6.47
CA GLU A 93 13.02 -13.17 5.91
C GLU A 93 14.10 -13.41 6.97
N VAL A 94 14.57 -12.35 7.63
CA VAL A 94 15.61 -12.44 8.67
C VAL A 94 15.14 -13.30 9.86
N MET A 95 13.87 -13.20 10.25
CA MET A 95 13.29 -14.05 11.29
C MET A 95 13.32 -15.53 10.88
N GLN A 96 13.03 -15.85 9.61
CA GLN A 96 13.04 -17.22 9.10
C GLN A 96 14.46 -17.76 8.94
N GLU A 97 15.38 -16.97 8.39
CA GLU A 97 16.77 -17.36 8.15
C GLU A 97 17.54 -17.65 9.44
N ARG A 98 17.33 -16.83 10.48
CA ARG A 98 18.11 -16.89 11.73
C ARG A 98 17.33 -17.47 12.90
N ASN A 99 16.05 -17.78 12.70
CA ASN A 99 15.13 -18.28 13.73
C ASN A 99 15.11 -17.40 15.01
N ILE A 100 15.10 -16.07 14.80
CA ILE A 100 15.14 -15.07 15.87
C ILE A 100 13.80 -14.37 16.07
N GLY A 101 13.64 -13.74 17.23
CA GLY A 101 12.44 -12.99 17.57
C GLY A 101 12.24 -11.71 16.73
N PRO A 102 11.01 -11.17 16.69
CA PRO A 102 10.69 -10.01 15.86
C PRO A 102 11.47 -8.75 16.26
N LYS A 103 11.77 -8.56 17.55
CA LYS A 103 12.51 -7.37 18.03
C LYS A 103 13.97 -7.39 17.57
N GLU A 104 14.63 -8.53 17.68
CA GLU A 104 16.03 -8.69 17.27
C GLU A 104 16.16 -8.57 15.75
N ALA A 105 15.23 -9.19 15.00
CA ALA A 105 15.16 -9.04 13.56
C ALA A 105 14.95 -7.58 13.13
N ALA A 106 14.13 -6.80 13.85
CA ALA A 106 13.92 -5.39 13.53
C ALA A 106 15.21 -4.57 13.59
N VAL A 107 16.07 -4.82 14.59
CA VAL A 107 17.35 -4.11 14.74
C VAL A 107 18.28 -4.40 13.56
N ILE A 108 18.39 -5.67 13.17
CA ILE A 108 19.24 -6.07 12.03
C ILE A 108 18.75 -5.38 10.75
N VAL A 109 17.43 -5.38 10.51
CA VAL A 109 16.84 -4.77 9.31
C VAL A 109 16.98 -3.24 9.35
N GLU A 110 16.88 -2.61 10.51
CA GLU A 110 17.06 -1.17 10.67
C GLU A 110 18.50 -0.76 10.30
N GLU A 111 19.50 -1.55 10.68
CA GLU A 111 20.88 -1.34 10.23
C GLU A 111 21.05 -1.52 8.72
N GLU A 112 20.40 -2.52 8.12
CA GLU A 112 20.40 -2.73 6.66
C GLU A 112 19.78 -1.53 5.93
N PHE A 113 18.62 -1.06 6.39
CA PHE A 113 17.92 0.07 5.77
C PHE A 113 18.68 1.39 5.94
N ARG A 114 19.30 1.62 7.11
CA ARG A 114 20.16 2.79 7.31
C ARG A 114 21.35 2.79 6.36
N LYS A 115 21.96 1.64 6.08
CA LYS A 115 23.04 1.52 5.08
C LYS A 115 22.54 1.84 3.67
N ILE A 116 21.32 1.40 3.32
CA ILE A 116 20.70 1.70 2.02
C ILE A 116 20.38 3.19 1.89
N GLU A 117 19.85 3.83 2.93
CA GLU A 117 19.60 5.28 2.95
C GLU A 117 20.90 6.06 2.85
N VAL A 118 21.92 5.72 3.63
CA VAL A 118 23.26 6.34 3.53
C VAL A 118 23.89 6.11 2.16
N ALA A 119 23.68 4.96 1.51
CA ALA A 119 24.17 4.72 0.15
C ALA A 119 23.41 5.54 -0.91
N LYS A 120 22.10 5.72 -0.73
CA LYS A 120 21.26 6.57 -1.61
C LYS A 120 21.57 8.06 -1.43
N GLU A 121 21.78 8.48 -0.19
CA GLU A 121 22.23 9.83 0.15
C GLU A 121 23.71 10.04 -0.21
N GLY A 122 24.54 9.00 -0.16
CA GLY A 122 25.97 9.03 -0.52
C GLY A 122 26.25 9.26 -2.00
N GLY A 123 25.23 9.25 -2.86
CA GLY A 123 25.28 9.75 -4.23
C GLY A 123 25.06 11.27 -4.35
N LYS A 124 24.71 11.96 -3.25
CA LYS A 124 24.66 13.42 -3.16
C LYS A 124 25.50 13.86 -1.96
N PRO A 125 26.69 14.46 -2.16
CA PRO A 125 27.49 14.89 -1.03
C PRO A 125 26.71 15.89 -0.17
N LYS A 126 26.29 15.47 1.04
CA LYS A 126 25.82 16.38 2.12
C LYS A 126 26.94 17.30 2.64
N ASN A 127 28.11 17.28 2.01
CA ASN A 127 29.31 18.02 2.41
C ASN A 127 29.55 19.28 1.57
N GLU A 128 28.66 19.60 0.64
CA GLU A 128 28.51 20.97 0.17
C GLU A 128 27.67 21.68 1.23
N LEU A 129 28.32 22.43 2.13
CA LEU A 129 27.65 23.49 2.88
C LEU A 129 26.66 24.14 1.91
N SER A 130 25.36 24.14 2.26
CA SER A 130 24.31 24.76 1.44
C SER A 130 24.87 26.08 0.90
N VAL A 131 24.73 26.37 -0.40
CA VAL A 131 25.31 27.58 -1.03
C VAL A 131 25.05 28.83 -0.17
N VAL A 132 23.89 28.87 0.49
CA VAL A 132 23.49 29.89 1.47
C VAL A 132 24.43 29.97 2.69
N GLN A 133 24.84 28.84 3.27
CA GLN A 133 25.79 28.77 4.39
C GLN A 133 27.21 29.16 3.99
N GLN A 134 27.62 28.93 2.74
CA GLN A 134 28.91 29.38 2.23
C GLN A 134 28.94 30.91 2.14
N ILE A 135 27.88 31.50 1.56
CA ILE A 135 27.70 32.96 1.46
C ILE A 135 27.72 33.61 2.84
N GLN A 136 26.95 33.07 3.81
CA GLN A 136 26.92 33.61 5.18
C GLN A 136 28.29 33.57 5.87
N LYS A 137 29.10 32.55 5.59
CA LYS A 137 30.44 32.42 6.19
C LYS A 137 31.43 33.39 5.56
N GLU A 138 31.29 33.71 4.28
CA GLU A 138 32.08 34.73 3.60
C GLU A 138 31.70 36.14 4.07
N GLU A 139 30.40 36.46 4.13
CA GLU A 139 29.91 37.73 4.66
C GLU A 139 30.41 37.99 6.10
N GLN A 140 30.42 36.96 6.96
CA GLN A 140 30.94 37.07 8.32
C GLN A 140 32.45 37.36 8.36
N ARG A 141 33.23 36.79 7.43
CA ARG A 141 34.67 37.05 7.34
C ARG A 141 34.94 38.47 6.87
N GLU A 142 34.19 38.93 5.88
CA GLU A 142 34.29 40.30 5.35
C GLU A 142 33.94 41.32 6.43
N LEU A 143 32.83 41.11 7.16
CA LEU A 143 32.43 41.92 8.31
C LEU A 143 33.53 41.99 9.37
N HIS A 144 34.11 40.85 9.74
CA HIS A 144 35.19 40.81 10.72
C HIS A 144 36.40 41.62 10.26
N SER A 145 36.81 41.47 9.00
CA SER A 145 37.93 42.22 8.42
C SER A 145 37.66 43.73 8.37
N ALA A 146 36.41 44.14 8.11
CA ALA A 146 36.01 45.54 8.10
C ALA A 146 36.02 46.14 9.51
N MET A 147 35.54 45.40 10.51
CA MET A 147 35.61 45.81 11.92
C MET A 147 37.06 45.96 12.39
N GLU A 148 37.95 45.06 12.00
CA GLU A 148 39.38 45.15 12.34
C GLU A 148 40.05 46.37 11.70
N ARG A 149 39.69 46.71 10.45
CA ARG A 149 40.18 47.92 9.78
C ARG A 149 39.70 49.20 10.48
N ILE A 150 38.44 49.24 10.91
CA ILE A 150 37.90 50.37 11.67
C ILE A 150 38.56 50.47 13.05
N ARG A 151 38.86 49.34 13.69
CA ARG A 151 39.50 49.31 15.00
C ARG A 151 40.97 49.75 14.96
N ASN A 152 41.63 49.57 13.83
CA ASN A 152 43.04 49.89 13.62
C ASN A 152 43.26 51.22 12.87
N ALA A 153 42.20 51.98 12.58
CA ALA A 153 42.23 53.33 12.01
C ALA A 153 42.01 54.38 13.11
#